data_AF-A0A4Y4B2U3-F1
#
_entry.id   AF-A0A4Y4B2U3-F1
#
_cell.length_a   1.000
_cell.length_b   1.000
_cell.length_c   1.000
_cell.angle_alpha   90.00
_cell.angle_beta   90.00
_cell.angle_gamma   90.00
#
_symmetry.space_group_name_H-M   'P 1'
#
loop_
_entity.id
_entity.type
_entity.pdbx_description
1 polymer ?
#
loop_
_entity_poly.entity_id
_entity_poly.type
_entity_poly.pdbx_seq_one_letter_code
_entity_poly.pdbx_strand_id
1 'polypeptide(L)'
;MTEDSAKSTSTDPVWMTSAMLKAYSHPLRRQMIRLFSRRDFLRAADIAAELGVPANSASFHLRALADAGLIEEAPDKARDRRDRVWTGHKGALNVGGPESPVPDEALGVAVVAALVEDHQDLIRRVMAWTPEYVAGRTREVHAAFTQRTIRLTESEFDDVMVKINDILSAADDAHDSADPDGRYWQMDLVVADDTI
;
A
#
# COMPACT_ATOMS: atom_id res chain seq x y z
N MET A 1 -13.22 32.00 -10.59
CA MET A 1 -12.66 31.65 -9.26
C MET A 1 -12.51 30.14 -9.26
N THR A 2 -11.35 29.69 -9.69
CA THR A 2 -10.94 28.28 -9.65
C THR A 2 -10.25 28.09 -8.31
N GLU A 3 -10.88 27.34 -7.41
CA GLU A 3 -10.23 26.89 -6.17
C GLU A 3 -9.19 25.85 -6.56
N ASP A 4 -7.95 26.29 -6.53
CA ASP A 4 -6.76 25.47 -6.59
C ASP A 4 -6.72 24.63 -5.30
N SER A 5 -7.10 23.36 -5.41
CA SER A 5 -7.05 22.42 -4.30
C SER A 5 -5.59 22.07 -4.06
N ALA A 6 -4.93 22.86 -3.22
CA ALA A 6 -3.57 22.61 -2.78
C ALA A 6 -3.52 21.25 -2.07
N LYS A 7 -3.01 20.24 -2.79
CA LYS A 7 -2.62 18.96 -2.20
C LYS A 7 -1.62 19.24 -1.07
N SER A 8 -2.00 18.87 0.14
CA SER A 8 -1.17 19.03 1.34
C SER A 8 0.05 18.12 1.24
N THR A 9 1.20 18.69 0.87
CA THR A 9 2.52 18.08 1.05
C THR A 9 2.89 18.14 2.54
N SER A 10 2.31 17.27 3.36
CA SER A 10 2.80 17.07 4.73
C SER A 10 3.95 16.06 4.64
N THR A 11 5.14 16.52 5.02
CA THR A 11 6.42 15.76 5.05
C THR A 11 6.48 14.78 6.24
N ASP A 12 5.42 14.71 7.05
CA ASP A 12 5.39 13.86 8.23
C ASP A 12 4.91 12.44 7.88
N PRO A 13 5.55 11.39 8.42
CA PRO A 13 5.08 10.03 8.23
C PRO A 13 3.62 9.90 8.68
N VAL A 14 2.75 9.42 7.77
CA VAL A 14 1.37 9.11 8.13
C VAL A 14 1.35 7.81 8.94
N TRP A 15 1.07 7.95 10.24
CA TRP A 15 0.94 6.80 11.16
C TRP A 15 -0.46 6.22 11.12
N MET A 16 -0.55 4.89 11.21
CA MET A 16 -1.81 4.17 11.25
C MET A 16 -2.57 4.50 12.53
N THR A 17 -3.81 4.96 12.37
CA THR A 17 -4.72 5.12 13.51
C THR A 17 -5.10 3.75 14.09
N SER A 18 -5.61 3.71 15.32
CA SER A 18 -6.17 2.48 15.89
C SER A 18 -7.28 1.86 15.03
N ALA A 19 -8.05 2.67 14.31
CA ALA A 19 -9.08 2.18 13.38
C ALA A 19 -8.43 1.49 12.17
N MET A 20 -7.38 2.09 11.59
CA MET A 20 -6.60 1.49 10.51
C MET A 20 -5.95 0.18 10.95
N LEU A 21 -5.31 0.13 12.12
CA LEU A 21 -4.69 -1.10 12.65
C LEU A 21 -5.73 -2.23 12.80
N LYS A 22 -6.90 -1.94 13.38
CA LYS A 22 -8.00 -2.91 13.52
C LYS A 22 -8.57 -3.37 12.18
N ALA A 23 -8.65 -2.47 11.21
CA ALA A 23 -9.15 -2.82 9.89
C ALA A 23 -8.13 -3.69 9.14
N TYR A 24 -6.85 -3.34 9.20
CA TYR A 24 -5.75 -4.03 8.52
C TYR A 24 -5.41 -5.39 9.13
N SER A 25 -5.62 -5.61 10.43
CA SER A 25 -5.35 -6.90 11.07
C SER A 25 -6.23 -8.05 10.53
N HIS A 26 -7.35 -7.75 9.85
CA HIS A 26 -8.24 -8.75 9.28
C HIS A 26 -7.72 -9.29 7.92
N PRO A 27 -7.45 -10.61 7.77
CA PRO A 27 -6.83 -11.17 6.56
C PRO A 27 -7.57 -10.88 5.27
N LEU A 28 -8.91 -11.04 5.25
CA LEU A 28 -9.71 -10.75 4.06
C LEU A 28 -9.64 -9.26 3.65
N ARG A 29 -9.55 -8.35 4.62
CA ARG A 29 -9.45 -6.91 4.32
C ARG A 29 -8.10 -6.57 3.70
N ARG A 30 -7.01 -7.21 4.15
CA ARG A 30 -5.70 -7.08 3.48
C ARG A 30 -5.72 -7.62 2.06
N GLN A 31 -6.36 -8.77 1.85
CA GLN A 31 -6.55 -9.30 0.50
C GLN A 31 -7.30 -8.30 -0.40
N MET A 32 -8.34 -7.64 0.13
CA MET A 32 -9.04 -6.57 -0.59
C MET A 32 -8.15 -5.36 -0.88
N ILE A 33 -7.37 -4.88 0.09
CA ILE A 33 -6.40 -3.79 -0.11
C ILE A 33 -5.42 -4.13 -1.24
N ARG A 34 -4.88 -5.35 -1.24
CA ARG A 34 -3.97 -5.82 -2.31
C ARG A 34 -4.62 -5.92 -3.69
N LEU A 35 -5.94 -6.06 -3.77
CA LEU A 35 -6.64 -6.00 -5.06
C LEU A 35 -6.67 -4.58 -5.62
N PHE A 36 -6.78 -3.56 -4.77
CA PHE A 36 -6.64 -2.16 -5.20
C PHE A 36 -5.23 -1.87 -5.72
N SER A 37 -4.20 -2.53 -5.19
CA SER A 37 -2.85 -2.49 -5.76
C SER A 37 -2.71 -3.23 -7.10
N ARG A 38 -3.79 -3.66 -7.76
CA ARG A 38 -3.77 -4.26 -9.10
C ARG A 38 -4.80 -3.65 -10.04
N ARG A 39 -5.79 -2.96 -9.50
CA ARG A 39 -6.93 -2.38 -10.20
C ARG A 39 -7.40 -1.15 -9.40
N ASP A 40 -7.39 0.02 -10.02
CA ASP A 40 -7.72 1.27 -9.32
C ASP A 40 -9.14 1.30 -8.77
N PHE A 41 -10.11 0.81 -9.56
CA PHE A 41 -11.53 0.99 -9.25
C PHE A 41 -12.24 -0.35 -9.15
N LEU A 42 -12.71 -0.68 -7.94
CA LEU A 42 -13.38 -1.97 -7.66
C LEU A 42 -14.73 -1.77 -6.97
N ARG A 43 -15.70 -2.59 -7.38
CA ARG A 43 -16.98 -2.76 -6.70
C ARG A 43 -16.93 -3.96 -5.77
N ALA A 44 -17.90 -4.03 -4.85
CA ALA A 44 -18.08 -5.21 -4.01
C ALA A 44 -18.28 -6.50 -4.82
N ALA A 45 -18.94 -6.43 -5.99
CA ALA A 45 -19.10 -7.58 -6.88
C ALA A 45 -17.78 -8.05 -7.50
N ASP A 46 -16.89 -7.12 -7.86
CA ASP A 46 -15.58 -7.44 -8.44
C ASP A 46 -14.70 -8.15 -7.40
N ILE A 47 -14.67 -7.60 -6.18
CA ILE A 47 -13.98 -8.20 -5.03
C ILE A 47 -14.54 -9.58 -4.67
N ALA A 48 -15.87 -9.71 -4.66
CA ALA A 48 -16.55 -10.96 -4.35
C ALA A 48 -16.20 -12.07 -5.35
N ALA A 49 -16.19 -11.74 -6.64
CA ALA A 49 -15.82 -12.66 -7.71
C ALA A 49 -14.35 -13.08 -7.61
N GLU A 50 -13.44 -12.12 -7.37
CA GLU A 50 -12.00 -12.36 -7.31
C GLU A 50 -11.59 -13.18 -6.07
N LEU A 51 -12.18 -12.89 -4.90
CA LEU A 51 -11.83 -13.55 -3.64
C LEU A 51 -12.74 -14.74 -3.28
N GLY A 52 -13.76 -15.03 -4.10
CA GLY A 52 -14.69 -16.13 -3.83
C GLY A 52 -15.52 -15.95 -2.56
N VAL A 53 -15.86 -14.70 -2.20
CA VAL A 53 -16.63 -14.37 -1.00
C VAL A 53 -18.04 -13.85 -1.35
N PRO A 54 -19.04 -13.96 -0.46
CA PRO A 54 -20.35 -13.37 -0.69
C PRO A 54 -20.30 -11.85 -0.90
N ALA A 55 -21.07 -11.32 -1.86
CA ALA A 55 -21.08 -9.88 -2.19
C ALA A 55 -21.52 -8.97 -1.03
N ASN A 56 -22.41 -9.45 -0.16
CA ASN A 56 -22.79 -8.74 1.06
C ASN A 56 -21.63 -8.66 2.07
N SER A 57 -20.83 -9.72 2.21
CA SER A 57 -19.61 -9.73 3.02
C SER A 57 -18.57 -8.78 2.43
N ALA A 58 -18.29 -8.84 1.12
CA ALA A 58 -17.38 -7.90 0.46
C ALA A 58 -17.80 -6.44 0.70
N SER A 59 -19.09 -6.14 0.54
CA SER A 59 -19.63 -4.80 0.82
C SER A 59 -19.44 -4.35 2.26
N PHE A 60 -19.60 -5.26 3.23
CA PHE A 60 -19.37 -4.96 4.65
C PHE A 60 -17.90 -4.64 4.92
N HIS A 61 -16.98 -5.45 4.40
CA HIS A 61 -15.55 -5.24 4.61
C HIS A 61 -15.03 -3.97 3.92
N LEU A 62 -15.51 -3.64 2.72
CA LEU A 62 -15.16 -2.40 2.01
C LEU A 62 -15.60 -1.17 2.80
N ARG A 63 -16.82 -1.16 3.36
CA ARG A 63 -17.25 -0.05 4.22
C ARG A 63 -16.37 0.09 5.45
N ALA A 64 -16.03 -1.02 6.11
CA ALA A 64 -15.16 -0.97 7.27
C ALA A 64 -13.73 -0.49 6.94
N LEU A 65 -13.23 -0.78 5.73
CA LEU A 65 -11.97 -0.22 5.23
C LEU A 65 -12.08 1.28 4.98
N ALA A 66 -13.19 1.73 4.38
CA ALA A 66 -13.44 3.14 4.09
C ALA A 66 -13.63 3.96 5.38
N ASP A 67 -14.38 3.43 6.35
CA ASP A 67 -14.57 4.05 7.66
C ASP A 67 -13.24 4.19 8.42
N ALA A 68 -12.28 3.30 8.16
CA ALA A 68 -10.93 3.36 8.71
C ALA A 68 -9.97 4.24 7.88
N GLY A 69 -10.39 4.77 6.73
CA GLY A 69 -9.56 5.59 5.83
C GLY A 69 -8.54 4.80 5.01
N LEU A 70 -8.69 3.47 4.87
CA LEU A 70 -7.77 2.64 4.08
C LEU A 70 -8.14 2.56 2.60
N ILE A 71 -9.38 2.91 2.26
CA ILE A 71 -9.88 3.04 0.88
C ILE A 71 -10.83 4.24 0.80
N GLU A 72 -11.06 4.73 -0.40
CA GLU A 72 -11.90 5.90 -0.67
C GLU A 72 -13.00 5.58 -1.69
N GLU A 73 -14.15 6.25 -1.60
CA GLU A 73 -15.22 6.10 -2.59
C GLU A 73 -14.87 6.90 -3.86
N ALA A 74 -15.05 6.29 -5.04
CA ALA A 74 -14.79 6.88 -6.34
C ALA A 74 -16.11 7.08 -7.12
N PRO A 75 -16.96 8.05 -6.73
CA PRO A 75 -18.31 8.21 -7.28
C PRO A 75 -18.31 8.50 -8.79
N ASP A 76 -17.28 9.15 -9.32
CA ASP A 76 -17.17 9.46 -10.76
C ASP A 76 -16.97 8.21 -11.63
N LYS A 77 -16.66 7.07 -11.02
CA LYS A 77 -16.53 5.76 -11.70
C LYS A 77 -17.77 4.89 -11.54
N ALA A 78 -18.75 5.33 -10.75
CA ALA A 78 -20.02 4.64 -10.57
C ALA A 78 -20.89 4.75 -11.81
N ARG A 79 -21.66 3.68 -12.12
CA ARG A 79 -22.65 3.72 -13.20
C ARG A 79 -23.90 4.50 -12.81
N ASP A 80 -24.28 4.43 -11.54
CA ASP A 80 -25.44 5.13 -10.97
C ASP A 80 -25.26 5.33 -9.46
N ARG A 81 -26.24 5.98 -8.81
CA ARG A 81 -26.20 6.30 -7.36
C ARG A 81 -26.22 5.09 -6.42
N ARG A 82 -26.52 3.88 -6.91
CA ARG A 82 -26.54 2.63 -6.14
C ARG A 82 -25.25 1.84 -6.31
N ASP A 83 -24.48 2.12 -7.35
CA ASP A 83 -23.23 1.47 -7.69
C ASP A 83 -22.06 2.11 -6.92
N ARG A 84 -21.64 1.52 -5.80
CA ARG A 84 -20.47 2.02 -5.05
C ARG A 84 -19.17 1.46 -5.62
N VAL A 85 -18.29 2.35 -6.05
CA VAL A 85 -16.95 2.04 -6.56
C VAL A 85 -15.94 2.60 -5.58
N TRP A 86 -14.90 1.82 -5.29
CA TRP A 86 -13.86 2.16 -4.33
C TRP A 86 -12.51 2.26 -5.03
N THR A 87 -11.58 2.99 -4.43
CA THR A 87 -10.17 3.05 -4.79
C THR A 87 -9.29 2.91 -3.54
N GLY A 88 -8.06 2.42 -3.71
CA GLY A 88 -7.09 2.31 -2.62
C GLY A 88 -6.59 3.67 -2.17
N HIS A 89 -6.24 3.79 -0.88
CA HIS A 89 -5.50 4.95 -0.38
C HIS A 89 -4.08 4.97 -0.97
N LYS A 90 -3.58 6.18 -1.27
CA LYS A 90 -2.23 6.43 -1.78
C LYS A 90 -1.30 6.82 -0.64
N GLY A 91 -0.08 6.27 -0.64
CA GLY A 91 0.96 6.61 0.35
C GLY A 91 1.35 5.44 1.26
N ALA A 92 2.39 5.66 2.06
CA ALA A 92 2.92 4.67 2.99
C ALA A 92 2.05 4.52 4.24
N LEU A 93 1.89 3.27 4.71
CA LEU A 93 1.25 2.96 5.98
C LEU A 93 2.32 2.65 7.03
N ASN A 94 2.46 3.52 8.03
CA ASN A 94 3.43 3.31 9.11
C ASN A 94 2.72 2.85 10.39
N VAL A 95 3.08 1.69 10.95
CA VAL A 95 2.33 1.08 12.07
C VAL A 95 2.41 1.92 13.35
N GLY A 96 3.59 2.41 13.69
CA GLY A 96 3.85 3.24 14.87
C GLY A 96 5.34 3.48 15.06
N GLY A 97 5.67 4.47 15.89
CA GLY A 97 7.05 4.85 16.21
C GLY A 97 7.17 5.42 17.62
N PRO A 98 8.38 5.77 18.09
CA PRO A 98 8.59 6.31 19.44
C PRO A 98 7.72 7.54 19.75
N GLU A 99 7.61 8.45 18.78
CA GLU A 99 6.81 9.68 18.87
C GLU A 99 5.33 9.47 18.47
N SER A 100 4.94 8.25 18.09
CA SER A 100 3.58 7.87 17.72
C SER A 100 3.32 6.40 18.06
N PRO A 101 3.32 6.05 19.36
CA PRO A 101 3.18 4.67 19.79
C PRO A 101 1.79 4.12 19.49
N VAL A 102 1.72 2.83 19.16
CA VAL A 102 0.43 2.14 19.02
C VAL A 102 -0.28 2.06 20.39
N PRO A 103 -1.56 2.45 20.50
CA PRO A 103 -2.28 2.36 21.78
C PRO A 103 -2.51 0.92 22.28
N ASP A 104 -2.54 -0.03 21.35
CA ASP A 104 -2.70 -1.46 21.60
C ASP A 104 -1.49 -2.19 21.01
N GLU A 105 -0.54 -2.56 21.86
CA GLU A 105 0.71 -3.21 21.48
C GLU A 105 0.47 -4.57 20.80
N ALA A 106 -0.44 -5.38 21.33
CA ALA A 106 -0.73 -6.70 20.77
C ALA A 106 -1.31 -6.57 19.34
N LEU A 107 -2.17 -5.58 19.12
CA LEU A 107 -2.68 -5.26 17.80
C LEU A 107 -1.57 -4.75 16.86
N GLY A 108 -0.69 -3.87 17.35
CA GLY A 108 0.46 -3.37 16.58
C GLY A 108 1.36 -4.51 16.11
N VAL A 109 1.74 -5.41 17.01
CA VAL A 109 2.55 -6.60 16.70
C VAL A 109 1.85 -7.51 15.68
N ALA A 110 0.54 -7.72 15.81
CA ALA A 110 -0.22 -8.52 14.86
C ALA A 110 -0.25 -7.89 13.45
N VAL A 111 -0.31 -6.55 13.35
CA VAL A 111 -0.23 -5.84 12.07
C VAL A 111 1.18 -5.94 11.47
N VAL A 112 2.24 -5.83 12.28
CA VAL A 112 3.62 -6.04 11.81
C VAL A 112 3.80 -7.47 11.27
N ALA A 113 3.31 -8.48 11.99
CA ALA A 113 3.37 -9.87 11.52
C ALA A 113 2.64 -10.05 10.17
N ALA A 114 1.48 -9.42 10.02
CA ALA A 114 0.74 -9.43 8.76
C ALA A 114 1.49 -8.73 7.60
N LEU A 115 2.20 -7.63 7.86
CA LEU A 115 3.04 -6.96 6.86
C LEU A 115 4.22 -7.84 6.46
N VAL A 116 4.81 -8.59 7.40
CA VAL A 116 5.88 -9.56 7.11
C VAL A 116 5.37 -10.68 6.21
N GLU A 117 4.16 -11.21 6.43
CA GLU A 117 3.54 -12.19 5.54
C GLU A 117 3.40 -11.64 4.11
N ASP A 118 2.91 -10.41 3.97
CA ASP A 118 2.75 -9.75 2.68
C ASP A 118 4.11 -9.50 1.98
N HIS A 119 5.15 -9.18 2.75
CA HIS A 119 6.53 -9.02 2.26
C HIS A 119 7.09 -10.34 1.72
N GLN A 120 6.87 -11.44 2.44
CA GLN A 120 7.29 -12.77 1.97
C GLN A 120 6.61 -13.16 0.66
N ASP A 121 5.33 -12.81 0.48
CA ASP A 121 4.62 -13.04 -0.77
C ASP A 121 5.18 -12.21 -1.94
N LEU A 122 5.60 -10.97 -1.70
CA LEU A 122 6.33 -10.17 -2.69
C LEU A 122 7.65 -10.84 -3.07
N ILE A 123 8.47 -11.23 -2.07
CA ILE A 123 9.75 -11.92 -2.31
C ILE A 123 9.55 -13.20 -3.13
N ARG A 124 8.55 -14.02 -2.80
CA ARG A 124 8.25 -15.26 -3.54
C ARG A 124 7.97 -14.98 -5.02
N ARG A 125 7.19 -13.94 -5.33
CA ARG A 125 6.90 -13.53 -6.72
C ARG A 125 8.16 -13.04 -7.45
N VAL A 126 8.97 -12.20 -6.80
CA VAL A 126 10.23 -11.70 -7.36
C VAL A 126 11.18 -12.86 -7.66
N MET A 127 11.34 -13.81 -6.72
CA MET A 127 12.23 -14.96 -6.87
C MET A 127 11.76 -15.93 -7.97
N ALA A 128 10.45 -16.09 -8.16
CA ALA A 128 9.92 -16.91 -9.25
C ALA A 128 10.18 -16.31 -10.64
N TRP A 129 10.17 -14.99 -10.76
CA TRP A 129 10.40 -14.28 -12.02
C TRP A 129 11.89 -14.07 -12.36
N THR A 130 12.71 -13.79 -11.35
CA THR A 130 14.13 -13.41 -11.50
C THR A 130 14.94 -14.31 -12.44
N PRO A 131 14.80 -15.66 -12.43
CA PRO A 131 15.57 -16.54 -13.32
C PRO A 131 15.38 -16.27 -14.81
N GLU A 132 14.20 -15.81 -15.24
CA GLU A 132 13.94 -15.43 -16.64
C GLU A 132 14.69 -14.15 -17.02
N TYR A 133 14.70 -13.18 -16.10
CA TYR A 133 15.32 -11.87 -16.31
C TYR A 133 16.85 -11.95 -16.30
N VAL A 134 17.45 -12.59 -15.29
CA VAL A 134 18.92 -12.66 -15.15
C VAL A 134 19.58 -13.51 -16.24
N ALA A 135 18.83 -14.46 -16.80
CA ALA A 135 19.30 -15.25 -17.93
C ALA A 135 19.11 -14.54 -19.29
N GLY A 136 18.52 -13.34 -19.31
CA GLY A 136 18.26 -12.58 -20.53
C GLY A 136 17.15 -13.17 -21.42
N ARG A 137 16.30 -14.06 -20.88
CA ARG A 137 15.17 -14.65 -21.63
C ARG A 137 14.00 -13.69 -21.78
N THR A 138 13.91 -12.70 -20.91
CA THR A 138 12.99 -11.56 -21.05
C THR A 138 13.74 -10.23 -20.92
N ARG A 139 13.23 -9.21 -21.61
CA ARG A 139 13.64 -7.80 -21.43
C ARG A 139 12.58 -6.98 -20.70
N GLU A 140 11.41 -7.56 -20.45
CA GLU A 140 10.33 -6.90 -19.74
C GLU A 140 10.66 -6.86 -18.25
N VAL A 141 10.68 -5.66 -17.67
CA VAL A 141 10.95 -5.46 -16.25
C VAL A 141 9.66 -5.65 -15.47
N HIS A 142 9.64 -6.61 -14.55
CA HIS A 142 8.54 -6.85 -13.61
C HIS A 142 8.93 -6.67 -12.14
N ALA A 143 10.23 -6.71 -11.82
CA ALA A 143 10.73 -6.45 -10.47
C ALA A 143 12.17 -5.93 -10.51
N ALA A 144 12.61 -5.39 -9.37
CA ALA A 144 14.00 -5.15 -9.05
C ALA A 144 14.31 -5.81 -7.70
N PHE A 145 15.48 -6.45 -7.59
CA PHE A 145 15.99 -6.96 -6.33
C PHE A 145 17.37 -6.34 -6.11
N THR A 146 17.44 -5.41 -5.16
CA THR A 146 18.65 -4.62 -4.89
C THR A 146 19.02 -4.74 -3.42
N GLN A 147 20.26 -5.11 -3.14
CA GLN A 147 20.83 -5.11 -1.80
C GLN A 147 21.97 -4.09 -1.75
N ARG A 148 21.97 -3.22 -0.73
CA ARG A 148 23.05 -2.26 -0.48
C ARG A 148 23.39 -2.25 1.01
N THR A 149 24.66 -2.05 1.29
CA THR A 149 25.16 -1.78 2.64
C THR A 149 25.86 -0.44 2.61
N ILE A 150 25.41 0.48 3.44
CA ILE A 150 25.93 1.85 3.55
C ILE A 150 26.16 2.16 5.02
N ARG A 151 27.15 3.01 5.31
CA ARG A 151 27.44 3.45 6.67
C ARG A 151 26.92 4.86 6.84
N LEU A 152 25.95 5.02 7.74
CA LEU A 152 25.29 6.29 8.07
C LEU A 152 25.26 6.45 9.60
N THR A 153 25.23 7.68 10.06
CA THR A 153 24.73 8.02 11.39
C THR A 153 23.20 7.90 11.44
N GLU A 154 22.61 7.90 12.64
CA GLU A 154 21.15 7.89 12.83
C GLU A 154 20.47 9.07 12.09
N SER A 155 20.98 10.29 12.29
CA SER A 155 20.45 11.48 11.61
C SER A 155 20.58 11.41 10.08
N GLU A 156 21.67 10.84 9.55
CA GLU A 156 21.81 10.64 8.11
C GLU A 156 20.87 9.55 7.58
N PHE A 157 20.59 8.52 8.38
CA PHE A 157 19.62 7.49 8.05
C PHE A 157 18.19 8.05 7.96
N ASP A 158 17.76 8.82 8.97
CA ASP A 158 16.46 9.48 8.98
C ASP A 158 16.29 10.40 7.76
N ASP A 159 17.30 11.23 7.48
CA ASP A 159 17.34 12.10 6.30
C ASP A 159 17.18 11.33 4.99
N VAL A 160 17.77 10.14 4.87
CA VAL A 160 17.65 9.29 3.68
C VAL A 160 16.24 8.70 3.58
N MET A 161 15.66 8.25 4.68
CA MET A 161 14.30 7.68 4.69
C MET A 161 13.25 8.72 4.29
N VAL A 162 13.37 9.96 4.77
CA VAL A 162 12.51 11.08 4.33
C VAL A 162 12.65 11.32 2.83
N LYS A 163 13.87 11.44 2.32
CA LYS A 163 14.12 11.67 0.88
C LYS A 163 13.60 10.55 -0.01
N ILE A 164 13.70 9.29 0.44
CA ILE A 164 13.12 8.14 -0.29
C ILE A 164 11.60 8.31 -0.38
N ASN A 165 10.94 8.62 0.73
CA ASN A 165 9.49 8.82 0.75
C ASN A 165 9.05 9.99 -0.15
N ASP A 166 9.79 11.10 -0.12
CA ASP A 166 9.51 12.27 -0.97
C ASP A 166 9.61 11.93 -2.47
N ILE A 167 10.62 11.17 -2.87
CA ILE A 167 10.81 10.73 -4.26
C ILE A 167 9.62 9.86 -4.72
N LEU A 168 9.19 8.92 -3.87
CA LEU A 168 8.08 8.02 -4.19
C LEU A 168 6.75 8.77 -4.25
N SER A 169 6.51 9.67 -3.30
CA SER A 169 5.29 10.47 -3.24
C SER A 169 5.19 11.38 -4.46
N ALA A 170 6.29 12.05 -4.83
CA ALA A 170 6.34 12.88 -6.04
C ALA A 170 6.09 12.06 -7.32
N ALA A 171 6.58 10.83 -7.39
CA ALA A 171 6.33 9.94 -8.54
C ALA A 171 4.85 9.50 -8.63
N ASP A 172 4.22 9.17 -7.50
CA ASP A 172 2.78 8.83 -7.48
C ASP A 172 1.89 10.03 -7.81
N ASP A 173 2.24 11.23 -7.33
CA ASP A 173 1.51 12.46 -7.61
C ASP A 173 1.61 12.90 -9.08
N ALA A 174 2.75 12.63 -9.72
CA ALA A 174 3.00 12.97 -11.12
C ALA A 174 2.33 11.98 -12.10
N HIS A 175 1.93 10.80 -11.65
CA HIS A 175 1.37 9.77 -12.51
C HIS A 175 -0.10 10.06 -12.90
N ASP A 176 -0.41 9.95 -14.20
CA ASP A 176 -1.80 9.96 -14.68
C ASP A 176 -2.46 8.59 -14.44
N SER A 177 -3.38 8.53 -13.48
CA SER A 177 -4.16 7.32 -13.17
C SER A 177 -5.00 6.79 -14.34
N ALA A 178 -5.18 7.55 -15.42
CA ALA A 178 -5.89 7.11 -16.62
C ALA A 178 -4.96 6.50 -17.69
N ASP A 179 -3.65 6.52 -17.48
CA ASP A 179 -2.67 5.98 -18.43
C ASP A 179 -2.82 4.45 -18.55
N PRO A 180 -3.18 3.92 -19.73
CA PRO A 180 -3.38 2.48 -19.93
C PRO A 180 -2.09 1.65 -19.79
N ASP A 181 -0.92 2.28 -19.89
CA ASP A 181 0.38 1.62 -19.69
C ASP A 181 0.82 1.63 -18.22
N GLY A 182 0.03 2.26 -17.35
CA GLY A 182 0.22 2.28 -15.90
C GLY A 182 0.24 0.86 -15.32
N ARG A 183 1.27 0.57 -14.52
CA ARG A 183 1.41 -0.70 -13.79
C ARG A 183 1.53 -0.42 -12.31
N TYR A 184 0.91 -1.27 -11.51
CA TYR A 184 1.09 -1.23 -10.07
C TYR A 184 2.41 -1.85 -9.65
N TRP A 185 3.18 -1.08 -8.90
CA TRP A 185 4.43 -1.51 -8.29
C TRP A 185 4.24 -1.57 -6.78
N GLN A 186 4.31 -2.78 -6.22
CA GLN A 186 4.46 -2.93 -4.78
C GLN A 186 5.94 -2.83 -4.45
N MET A 187 6.29 -1.93 -3.52
CA MET A 187 7.63 -1.78 -3.00
C MET A 187 7.61 -1.82 -1.49
N ASP A 188 8.42 -2.71 -0.94
CA ASP A 188 8.62 -2.83 0.49
C ASP A 188 10.10 -2.53 0.79
N LEU A 189 10.35 -1.64 1.75
CA LEU A 189 11.69 -1.26 2.17
C LEU A 189 11.95 -1.83 3.56
N VAL A 190 12.87 -2.79 3.66
CA VAL A 190 13.31 -3.39 4.93
C VAL A 190 14.77 -3.00 5.15
N VAL A 191 15.03 -2.28 6.24
CA VAL A 191 16.36 -1.80 6.60
C VAL A 191 16.59 -2.02 8.08
N ALA A 192 17.80 -2.45 8.43
CA ALA A 192 18.27 -2.64 9.79
C ALA A 192 19.76 -2.28 9.86
N ASP A 193 20.22 -1.80 11.02
CA ASP A 193 21.64 -1.78 11.35
C ASP A 193 22.11 -3.17 11.82
N ASP A 194 23.36 -3.29 12.24
CA ASP A 194 23.96 -4.55 12.69
C ASP A 194 23.74 -4.87 14.17
N THR A 195 22.91 -4.08 14.87
CA THR A 195 22.71 -4.19 16.32
C THR A 195 21.45 -4.97 16.72
N ILE A 196 20.57 -5.30 15.77
CA ILE A 196 19.31 -6.04 15.97
C ILE A 196 19.25 -7.37 15.22
#